data_AF-A0A1E8Q2F2-F1
#
_entry.id   AF-A0A1E8Q2F2-F1
#
_cell.length_a   1.000
_cell.length_b   1.000
_cell.length_c   1.000
_cell.angle_alpha   90.00
_cell.angle_beta   90.00
_cell.angle_gamma   90.00
#
_symmetry.space_group_name_H-M   'P 1'
#
loop_
_entity.id
_entity.type
_entity.pdbx_description
1 polymer ?
#
loop_
_entity_poly.entity_id
_entity_poly.type
_entity_poly.pdbx_seq_one_letter_code
_entity_poly.pdbx_strand_id
1 'polypeptide(L)'
;MISGAITRVTLTRTIEPSETDFTALPGVEQWVVSWTVAGRREDNHLRQPHCSEKAARRHIDGLLKRRPPGMPVERVYVEKL
;
A
#
# COMPACT_ATOMS: atom_id res chain seq x y z
N MET A 1 13.99 -8.86 4.56
CA MET A 1 13.43 -8.54 3.23
C MET A 1 12.14 -9.31 3.06
N ILE A 2 11.01 -8.64 2.79
CA ILE A 2 9.76 -9.32 2.44
C ILE A 2 9.95 -9.94 1.05
N SER A 3 10.04 -11.27 0.97
CA SER A 3 10.20 -12.01 -0.28
C SER A 3 8.83 -12.33 -0.88
N GLY A 4 8.63 -12.07 -2.17
CA GLY A 4 7.36 -12.31 -2.87
C GLY A 4 6.98 -11.19 -3.83
N ALA A 5 6.08 -11.53 -4.77
CA ALA A 5 5.55 -10.62 -5.76
C ALA A 5 4.39 -9.80 -5.18
N ILE A 6 4.26 -8.55 -5.63
CA ILE A 6 3.15 -7.67 -5.23
C ILE A 6 1.94 -7.94 -6.12
N THR A 7 0.86 -8.47 -5.54
CA THR A 7 -0.34 -8.87 -6.29
C THR A 7 -1.47 -7.86 -6.18
N ARG A 8 -1.45 -7.00 -5.17
CA ARG A 8 -2.44 -5.93 -4.97
C ARG A 8 -1.80 -4.75 -4.28
N VAL A 9 -2.18 -3.54 -4.70
CA VAL A 9 -1.82 -2.26 -4.11
C VAL A 9 -3.07 -1.39 -4.11
N THR A 10 -3.36 -0.74 -3.00
CA THR A 10 -4.48 0.18 -2.86
C THR A 10 -3.99 1.46 -2.21
N LEU A 11 -4.31 2.59 -2.81
CA LEU A 11 -4.13 3.91 -2.21
C LEU A 11 -5.49 4.39 -1.69
N THR A 12 -5.54 4.73 -0.42
CA THR A 12 -6.74 5.29 0.22
C THR A 12 -6.37 6.61 0.89
N ARG A 13 -7.32 7.55 0.91
CA ARG A 13 -7.24 8.79 1.68
C ARG A 13 -8.11 8.66 2.93
N THR A 14 -7.58 9.03 4.10
CA THR A 14 -8.32 8.96 5.38
C THR A 14 -7.89 10.07 6.33
N ILE A 15 -8.78 10.47 7.22
CA ILE A 15 -8.49 11.36 8.38
C ILE A 15 -8.50 10.58 9.71
N GLU A 16 -8.86 9.29 9.64
CA GLU A 16 -8.93 8.38 10.77
C GLU A 16 -7.67 7.51 10.82
N PRO A 17 -6.89 7.58 11.91
CA PRO A 17 -5.84 6.62 12.23
C PRO A 17 -6.37 5.19 12.20
N SER A 18 -5.54 4.19 11.84
CA SER A 18 -5.90 2.82 12.20
C SER A 18 -5.76 2.60 13.70
N GLU A 19 -6.55 1.67 14.25
CA GLU A 19 -6.45 1.23 15.65
C GLU A 19 -5.04 0.81 16.07
N THR A 20 -4.21 0.39 15.12
CA THR A 20 -2.82 -0.04 15.33
C THR A 20 -1.76 1.02 15.02
N ASP A 21 -2.17 2.22 14.60
CA ASP A 21 -1.26 3.32 14.29
C ASP A 21 -1.26 4.36 15.39
N PHE A 22 -0.32 4.19 16.33
CA PHE A 22 -0.15 5.06 17.49
C PHE A 22 0.57 6.37 17.16
N THR A 23 1.00 6.57 15.91
CA THR A 23 1.72 7.76 15.47
C THR A 23 0.85 8.72 14.66
N ALA A 24 -0.25 8.21 14.12
CA ALA A 24 -1.27 8.97 13.42
C ALA A 24 -2.09 9.84 14.37
N LEU A 25 -2.15 11.14 14.07
CA LEU A 25 -3.00 12.08 14.81
C LEU A 25 -4.42 12.09 14.21
N PRO A 26 -5.48 11.90 15.02
CA PRO A 26 -6.85 12.05 14.57
C PRO A 26 -7.11 13.42 13.92
N GLY A 27 -7.84 13.43 12.80
CA GLY A 27 -8.18 14.66 12.07
C GLY A 27 -7.07 15.18 11.17
N VAL A 28 -5.89 14.55 11.18
CA VAL A 28 -4.83 14.81 10.18
C VAL A 28 -5.02 13.85 9.02
N GLU A 29 -5.06 14.43 7.82
CA GLU A 29 -5.18 13.65 6.59
C GLU A 29 -3.96 12.79 6.31
N GLN A 30 -4.22 11.57 5.87
CA GLN A 30 -3.22 10.55 5.56
C GLN A 30 -3.50 9.85 4.26
N TRP A 31 -2.41 9.48 3.61
CA TRP A 31 -2.37 8.66 2.41
C TRP A 31 -1.93 7.26 2.80
N VAL A 32 -2.86 6.32 2.78
CA VAL A 32 -2.64 4.95 3.21
C VAL A 32 -2.36 4.09 1.99
N VAL A 33 -1.17 3.50 1.94
CA VAL A 33 -0.81 2.47 0.96
C VAL A 33 -1.00 1.12 1.60
N SER A 34 -1.92 0.31 1.10
CA SER A 34 -2.10 -1.09 1.48
C SER A 34 -1.70 -1.99 0.33
N TRP A 35 -1.02 -3.10 0.61
CA TRP A 35 -0.60 -4.03 -0.44
C TRP A 35 -0.58 -5.48 0.02
N THR A 36 -0.67 -6.40 -0.95
CA THR A 36 -0.55 -7.83 -0.74
C THR A 36 0.74 -8.34 -1.34
N VAL A 37 1.48 -9.12 -0.55
CA VAL A 37 2.65 -9.87 -1.02
C VAL A 37 2.29 -11.34 -1.09
N ALA A 38 2.38 -11.91 -2.29
CA ALA A 38 2.22 -13.35 -2.48
C ALA A 38 3.30 -14.10 -1.70
N GLY A 39 2.89 -14.90 -0.71
CA GLY A 39 3.80 -15.76 0.04
C GLY A 39 3.77 -17.21 -0.46
N ARG A 40 4.70 -18.02 0.05
CA ARG A 40 4.77 -19.45 -0.31
C ARG A 40 3.69 -20.31 0.34
N ARG A 41 3.16 -19.87 1.48
CA ARG A 41 2.11 -20.56 2.25
C ARG A 41 0.84 -19.72 2.36
N GLU A 42 1.01 -18.43 2.59
CA GLU A 42 -0.08 -17.47 2.73
C GLU A 42 0.32 -16.10 2.18
N ASP A 43 -0.69 -15.34 1.76
CA ASP A 43 -0.52 -13.96 1.34
C ASP A 43 -0.35 -13.06 2.56
N ASN A 44 0.59 -12.11 2.48
CA ASN A 44 0.80 -11.14 3.52
C ASN A 44 0.14 -9.82 3.14
N HIS A 45 -0.79 -9.36 3.97
CA HIS A 45 -1.42 -8.05 3.83
C HIS A 45 -0.69 -7.03 4.68
N LEU A 46 -0.23 -5.95 4.05
CA LEU A 46 0.57 -4.91 4.66
C LEU A 46 -0.05 -3.55 4.38
N ARG A 47 0.20 -2.60 5.29
CA ARG A 47 -0.30 -1.24 5.21
C ARG A 47 0.77 -0.29 5.72
N GLN A 48 0.86 0.88 5.10
CA GLN A 48 1.71 1.98 5.56
C GLN A 48 1.03 3.33 5.31
N PRO A 49 0.83 4.15 6.36
CA PRO A 49 0.39 5.54 6.24
C PRO A 49 1.52 6.44 5.76
N HIS A 50 1.17 7.52 5.08
CA HIS A 50 2.06 8.59 4.63
C HIS A 50 1.39 9.94 4.90
N CYS A 51 2.18 10.90 5.38
CA CYS A 51 1.70 12.27 5.63
C CYS A 51 1.56 13.11 4.35
N SER A 52 1.98 12.60 3.19
CA SER A 52 1.84 13.29 1.90
C SER A 52 1.56 12.31 0.76
N GLU A 53 0.78 12.78 -0.21
CA GLU A 53 0.46 12.03 -1.43
C GLU A 53 1.73 11.64 -2.19
N LYS A 54 2.68 12.57 -2.30
CA LYS A 54 3.95 12.37 -3.00
C LYS A 54 4.75 11.21 -2.41
N ALA A 55 4.80 11.08 -1.08
CA ALA A 55 5.47 9.97 -0.42
C ALA A 55 4.74 8.64 -0.69
N ALA A 56 3.42 8.64 -0.62
CA ALA A 56 2.60 7.47 -0.92
C ALA A 56 2.80 6.99 -2.37
N ARG A 57 2.75 7.91 -3.35
CA ARG A 57 2.98 7.60 -4.77
C ARG A 57 4.37 7.03 -5.03
N ARG A 58 5.42 7.61 -4.42
CA ARG A 58 6.79 7.07 -4.51
C ARG A 58 6.88 5.65 -3.94
N HIS A 59 6.17 5.37 -2.86
CA HIS A 59 6.11 4.03 -2.29
C HIS A 59 5.43 3.04 -3.25
N ILE A 60 4.28 3.44 -3.83
CA ILE A 60 3.54 2.64 -4.83
C ILE A 60 4.44 2.32 -6.04
N ASP A 61 5.20 3.29 -6.56
CA ASP A 61 6.13 3.06 -7.66
C ASP A 61 7.16 1.96 -7.32
N GLY A 62 7.64 1.93 -6.07
CA GLY A 62 8.52 0.89 -5.57
C GLY A 62 7.85 -0.49 -5.52
N LEU A 63 6.58 -0.54 -5.09
CA LEU A 63 5.79 -1.77 -5.03
C LEU A 63 5.47 -2.30 -6.44
N LEU A 64 5.11 -1.43 -7.37
CA LEU A 64 4.76 -1.81 -8.75
C LEU A 64 5.94 -2.38 -9.53
N LYS A 65 7.18 -2.03 -9.18
CA LYS A 65 8.39 -2.68 -9.73
C LYS A 65 8.53 -4.15 -9.33
N ARG A 66 7.81 -4.58 -8.29
CA ARG A 66 7.85 -5.95 -7.75
C ARG A 66 6.61 -6.76 -8.10
N ARG A 67 5.75 -6.26 -8.99
CA ARG A 67 4.59 -7.02 -9.47
C ARG A 67 5.02 -8.24 -10.31
N PRO A 68 4.17 -9.27 -10.45
CA PRO A 68 4.47 -10.40 -11.32
C PRO A 68 4.81 -9.96 -12.76
N PRO A 69 5.80 -10.60 -13.41
CA PRO A 69 6.11 -10.32 -14.82
C PRO A 69 4.87 -10.43 -15.71
N GLY A 70 4.69 -9.48 -16.63
CA GLY A 70 3.55 -9.46 -17.54
C GLY A 70 2.22 -9.01 -16.92
N MET A 71 2.15 -8.79 -15.61
CA MET A 71 0.93 -8.27 -14.99
C MET A 71 0.77 -6.76 -15.24
N PRO A 72 -0.36 -6.31 -15.83
CA PRO A 72 -0.61 -4.89 -16.04
C PRO A 72 -0.82 -4.18 -14.71
N VAL A 73 -0.41 -2.91 -14.64
CA VAL A 73 -0.54 -2.08 -13.43
C VAL A 73 -2.00 -1.97 -13.00
N GLU A 74 -2.91 -1.84 -13.97
CA GLU A 74 -4.36 -1.73 -13.76
C GLU A 74 -4.95 -2.88 -12.94
N ARG A 75 -4.35 -4.09 -13.03
CA ARG A 75 -4.82 -5.26 -12.28
C ARG A 75 -4.26 -5.36 -10.87
N VAL A 76 -3.19 -4.62 -10.59
CA VAL A 76 -2.50 -4.63 -9.28
C VAL A 76 -2.90 -3.40 -8.48
N TYR A 77 -3.09 -2.26 -9.14
CA TYR A 77 -3.25 -0.96 -8.50
C TYR A 77 -4.67 -0.44 -8.58
N VAL A 78 -5.20 0.01 -7.43
CA VAL A 78 -6.50 0.69 -7.33
C VAL A 78 -6.35 1.92 -6.44
N GLU A 79 -6.93 3.04 -6.88
CA GLU A 79 -7.12 4.24 -6.06
C GLU A 79 -8.54 4.26 -5.50
N LYS A 80 -8.67 4.56 -4.20
CA LYS A 80 -9.94 4.75 -3.47
C LYS A 80 -9.86 6.07 -2.73
N LEU A 81 -10.00 7.17 -3.48
CA LEU A 81 -9.88 8.54 -2.99
C LEU A 81 -11.22 9.16 -2.66
#